data_AF-A0AA97CQI2-F1
#
_entry.id   AF-A0AA97CQI2-F1
#
_cell.length_a   1.000
_cell.length_b   1.000
_cell.length_c   1.000
_cell.angle_alpha   90.00
_cell.angle_beta   90.00
_cell.angle_gamma   90.00
#
_symmetry.space_group_name_H-M   'P 1'
#
loop_
_entity.id
_entity.type
_entity.pdbx_description
1 polymer ?
#
loop_
_entity_poly.entity_id
_entity_poly.type
_entity_poly.pdbx_seq_one_letter_code
_entity_poly.pdbx_strand_id
1 'polypeptide(L)' 'MKKYTVTATKKDGTTYEGLMTTKEPRVTNGLIAIAQADGAWIYISPDEISSVEYVPVVETLTDALSGA' A
#
# COMPACT_ATOMS: atom_id res chain seq x y z
N MET A 1 -2.95 -7.16 -13.50
CA MET A 1 -2.70 -5.74 -13.12
C MET A 1 -1.52 -5.76 -12.17
N LYS A 2 -0.52 -4.88 -12.29
CA LYS A 2 0.63 -4.90 -11.36
C LYS A 2 0.15 -4.55 -9.95
N LYS A 3 0.50 -5.38 -8.97
CA LYS A 3 0.23 -5.15 -7.55
C LYS A 3 1.50 -4.61 -6.88
N TYR A 4 1.31 -3.84 -5.82
CA TYR A 4 2.36 -3.26 -5.01
C TYR A 4 2.05 -3.53 -3.54
N THR A 5 3.01 -4.07 -2.81
CA THR A 5 3.02 -3.98 -1.36
C THR A 5 3.38 -2.54 -1.01
N VAL A 6 2.58 -1.92 -0.16
CA VAL A 6 2.77 -0.53 0.27
C VAL A 6 3.02 -0.51 1.76
N THR A 7 4.09 0.16 2.18
CA THR A 7 4.41 0.37 3.60
C THR A 7 4.44 1.85 3.90
N ALA A 8 3.53 2.30 4.75
CA ALA A 8 3.44 3.67 5.22
C ALA A 8 3.94 3.76 6.66
N THR A 9 4.93 4.60 6.91
CA THR A 9 5.54 4.78 8.25
C THR A 9 5.26 6.18 8.74
N LYS A 10 4.64 6.30 9.91
CA LYS A 10 4.43 7.57 10.61
C LYS A 10 5.71 8.05 11.30
N LYS A 11 5.75 9.34 11.63
CA LYS A 11 6.86 9.97 12.38
C LYS A 11 7.02 9.40 13.79
N ASP A 12 5.96 8.85 14.38
CA ASP A 12 6.00 8.15 15.67
C ASP A 12 6.51 6.70 15.58
N GLY A 13 6.80 6.21 14.37
CA GLY A 13 7.27 4.84 14.11
C GLY A 13 6.17 3.82 13.80
N THR A 14 4.88 4.19 13.88
CA THR A 14 3.77 3.29 13.52
C THR A 14 3.80 2.98 12.03
N THR A 15 3.64 1.70 11.68
CA THR A 15 3.64 1.23 10.29
C THR A 15 2.29 0.68 9.88
N TYR A 16 1.93 0.90 8.61
CA TYR A 16 0.74 0.34 7.97
C TYR A 16 1.14 -0.34 6.67
N GLU A 17 0.69 -1.57 6.49
CA GLU A 17 0.90 -2.34 5.27
C GLU A 17 -0.39 -2.42 4.45
N GLY A 18 -0.22 -2.36 3.13
CA GLY A 18 -1.31 -2.36 2.18
C GLY A 18 -0.97 -3.06 0.88
N LEU A 19 -2.00 -3.33 0.09
CA LEU A 19 -1.88 -3.90 -1.26
C LEU A 19 -2.61 -3.01 -2.25
N MET A 20 -1.87 -2.40 -3.17
CA MET A 20 -2.42 -1.43 -4.12
C MET A 20 -2.11 -1.83 -5.56
N THR A 21 -2.96 -1.42 -6.51
CA THR A 21 -2.72 -1.62 -7.96
C THR A 21 -2.10 -0.38 -8.63
N THR A 22 -1.88 0.69 -7.87
CA THR A 22 -1.36 1.97 -8.36
C THR A 22 -0.14 2.40 -7.54
N LYS A 23 0.90 2.92 -8.20
CA LYS A 23 2.11 3.47 -7.55
C LYS A 23 1.91 4.86 -6.96
N GLU A 24 0.92 5.60 -7.44
CA GLU A 24 0.76 6.99 -7.02
C GLU A 24 0.01 7.05 -5.68
N PRO A 25 0.58 7.69 -4.65
CA PRO A 25 -0.16 8.02 -3.45
C PRO A 25 -1.35 8.89 -3.85
N ARG A 26 -2.56 8.38 -3.63
CA ARG A 26 -3.77 9.18 -3.82
C ARG A 26 -3.90 10.14 -2.65
N VAL A 27 -3.47 11.39 -2.84
CA VAL A 27 -3.81 12.47 -1.92
C VAL A 27 -5.30 12.76 -2.10
N THR A 28 -6.12 12.37 -1.13
CA THR A 28 -7.57 12.56 -1.15
C THR A 28 -7.94 13.50 -0.02
N ASN A 29 -8.53 14.66 -0.34
CA ASN A 29 -8.83 15.71 0.64
C ASN A 29 -7.61 16.12 1.48
N GLY A 30 -6.40 16.10 0.90
CA GLY A 30 -5.16 16.41 1.59
C GLY A 30 -4.58 15.27 2.44
N LEU A 31 -5.22 14.10 2.51
CA LEU A 31 -4.75 12.94 3.26
C LEU A 31 -4.14 11.88 2.34
N ILE A 32 -3.14 11.17 2.84
CA ILE A 32 -2.56 10.00 2.17
C ILE A 32 -3.45 8.79 2.45
N ALA A 33 -4.07 8.25 1.40
CA ALA A 33 -4.94 7.08 1.50
C ALA A 33 -4.16 5.79 1.21
N ILE A 34 -4.17 4.84 2.14
CA ILE A 34 -3.57 3.51 1.98
C ILE A 34 -4.67 2.45 2.09
N ALA A 35 -4.79 1.60 1.07
CA ALA A 35 -5.69 0.45 1.09
C ALA A 35 -5.00 -0.72 1.78
N GLN A 36 -5.60 -1.21 2.86
CA GLN A 36 -5.10 -2.33 3.64
C GLN A 36 -5.48 -3.66 2.98
N ALA A 37 -4.77 -4.74 3.34
CA ALA A 37 -4.97 -6.05 2.74
C ALA A 37 -6.36 -6.66 3.01
N ASP A 38 -7.03 -6.23 4.09
CA ASP A 38 -8.39 -6.64 4.46
C ASP A 38 -9.50 -5.85 3.72
N GLY A 39 -9.12 -4.91 2.86
CA GLY A 39 -10.04 -4.03 2.14
C GLY A 39 -10.43 -2.76 2.91
N ALA A 40 -9.93 -2.56 4.13
CA ALA A 40 -10.07 -1.30 4.86
C ALA A 40 -9.18 -0.20 4.27
N TRP A 41 -9.51 1.05 4.61
CA TRP A 41 -8.74 2.22 4.21
C TRP A 41 -8.29 2.99 5.43
N ILE A 42 -7.03 3.43 5.40
CA ILE A 42 -6.52 4.41 6.34
C ILE A 42 -6.16 5.71 5.60
N TYR A 43 -6.49 6.83 6.23
CA TYR A 43 -6.17 8.17 5.75
C TYR A 43 -5.25 8.83 6.76
N ILE A 44 -4.05 9.23 6.32
CA ILE A 44 -3.00 9.75 7.19
C ILE A 44 -2.69 11.19 6.79
N SER A 45 -2.56 12.08 7.77
CA SER A 45 -2.11 13.44 7.52
C SER A 45 -0.68 13.43 6.96
N PRO A 46 -0.37 14.21 5.91
CA PRO A 46 1.01 14.37 5.43
C PRO A 46 1.98 14.85 6.53
N ASP A 47 1.50 15.55 7.54
CA ASP A 47 2.33 16.00 8.67
C ASP A 47 2.68 14.87 9.64
N GLU A 48 1.97 13.74 9.58
CA GLU A 48 2.22 12.57 10.42
C GLU A 48 3.06 11.50 9.72
N ILE A 49 3.19 11.55 8.38
CA ILE A 49 3.93 10.55 7.61
C ILE A 49 5.43 10.87 7.62
N SER A 50 6.26 9.84 7.72
CA SER A 50 7.71 9.90 7.51
C SER A 50 8.08 9.39 6.12
N SER A 51 7.53 8.24 5.72
CA SER A 51 7.79 7.63 4.42
C SER A 51 6.62 6.79 3.92
N VAL A 52 6.56 6.60 2.60
CA VAL A 52 5.71 5.62 1.94
C VAL A 52 6.54 4.88 0.90
N GLU A 53 6.64 3.57 1.03
CA GLU A 53 7.36 2.70 0.09
C GLU A 53 6.38 1.87 -0.74
N TYR A 54 6.67 1.70 -2.03
CA TYR A 54 5.89 0.91 -2.97
C TYR A 54 6.77 -0.17 -3.62
N VAL A 55 6.61 -1.42 -3.20
CA VAL A 55 7.37 -2.56 -3.70
C VAL A 55 6.50 -3.37 -4.67
N PRO A 56 6.90 -3.55 -5.95
CA PRO A 56 6.15 -4.39 -6.87
C PRO A 56 6.04 -5.83 -6.34
N VAL A 57 4.83 -6.38 -6.34
CA VAL A 57 4.62 -7.81 -6.07
C VAL A 57 5.05 -8.58 -7.31
N VAL A 58 6.07 -9.42 -7.15
CA VAL A 58 6.48 -10.38 -8.18
C VAL A 58 5.57 -11.60 -8.06
N GLU A 59 4.56 -11.70 -8.91
CA GLU A 59 3.75 -12.92 -9.03
C GLU A 59 4.66 -14.01 -9.63
N THR A 60 5.14 -14.92 -8.78
CA THR A 60 5.88 -16.10 -9.23
C THR A 60 4.91 -17.08 -9.89
N LEU A 61 5.34 -17.72 -10.99
CA LEU A 61 4.55 -18.63 -11.83
C LEU A 61 3.89 -19.81 -11.07
N THR A 62 4.23 -20.01 -9.80
CA THR A 62 3.64 -21.02 -8.91
C THR A 62 2.16 -20.76 -8.60
N ASP A 63 1.71 -19.49 -8.62
CA ASP A 63 0.31 -19.13 -8.35
C ASP A 63 -0.60 -19.22 -9.60
N ALA A 64 0.00 -19.34 -10.79
CA ALA A 64 -0.73 -19.46 -12.06
C ALA A 64 -1.20 -20.90 -12.36
N LEU A 65 -0.67 -21.89 -11.64
CA LEU A 65 -0.92 -23.32 -11.88
C LEU A 65 -1.78 -23.98 -10.79
N SER A 66 -2.15 -23.25 -9.73
CA SER A 66 -3.02 -23.74 -8.64
C SER A 66 -4.52 -23.59 -8.94
N GLY A 67 -4.87 -22.96 -10.08
CA GLY A 67 -6.25 -22.73 -10.51
C GLY A 67 -6.69 -23.53 -11.75
N ALA A 68 -5.99 -24.60 -12.13
CA ALA A 68 -6.32 -25.46 -13.27
C ALA A 68 -6.93 -26.80 -12.82
#